data_AF-A0A453C4K3-F1
#
_entry.id   AF-A0A453C4K3-F1
#
_cell.length_a   1.000
_cell.length_b   1.000
_cell.length_c   1.000
_cell.angle_alpha   90.00
_cell.angle_beta   90.00
_cell.angle_gamma   90.00
#
_symmetry.space_group_name_H-M   'P 1'
#
loop_
_entity.id
_entity.type
_entity.pdbx_description
1 polymer ?
#
loop_
_entity_poly.entity_id
_entity_poly.type
_entity_poly.pdbx_seq_one_letter_code
_entity_poly.pdbx_strand_id
1 'polypeptide(L)'
;ETGADECGAEEINNGETGTRSFVKNGIYMADIGPSFAAHAYRVRSSAFDLLALEDLLGKEASNYVNKYLRLKATFIYYDFDKLITATDPDAKPPLLDLANRLFHSFEKLQAAVTTKDDADIGSCYADSKLILQEVMTRMA
;
A
#
# COMPACT_ATOMS: atom_id res chain seq x y z
N GLU A 1 20.37 26.54 -16.67
CA GLU A 1 20.47 25.11 -16.32
C GLU A 1 19.31 24.78 -15.41
N THR A 2 18.29 24.14 -15.95
CA THR A 2 17.06 23.78 -15.24
C THR A 2 17.26 22.39 -14.65
N GLY A 3 17.78 22.31 -13.43
CA GLY A 3 17.77 21.08 -12.63
C GLY A 3 16.43 20.98 -11.92
N ALA A 4 15.41 20.45 -12.61
CA ALA A 4 14.18 20.05 -11.97
C ALA A 4 14.27 18.55 -11.64
N ASP A 5 14.20 18.29 -10.33
CA ASP A 5 13.44 17.18 -9.77
C ASP A 5 14.00 15.75 -9.93
N GLU A 6 15.07 15.46 -9.18
CA GLU A 6 15.23 14.15 -8.54
C GLU A 6 14.91 14.30 -7.04
N CYS A 7 13.74 14.83 -6.70
CA CYS A 7 13.28 14.82 -5.31
C CYS A 7 12.73 13.42 -5.02
N GLY A 8 13.61 12.52 -4.58
CA GLY A 8 13.18 11.24 -4.02
C GLY A 8 12.11 11.51 -2.97
N ALA A 9 10.90 10.99 -3.20
CA ALA A 9 9.74 11.29 -2.35
C ALA A 9 10.11 11.14 -0.87
N GLU A 10 10.02 12.24 -0.11
CA GLU A 10 10.39 12.28 1.33
C GLU A 10 9.28 11.73 2.23
N GLU A 11 8.07 11.58 1.67
CA GLU A 11 6.87 11.16 2.38
C GLU A 11 6.13 10.03 1.64
N ILE A 12 5.29 9.30 2.38
CA ILE A 12 4.41 8.25 1.83
C ILE A 12 3.10 8.79 1.24
N ASN A 13 2.83 10.09 1.42
CA ASN A 13 1.68 10.77 0.83
C ASN A 13 1.79 10.80 -0.69
N ASN A 14 0.64 10.94 -1.36
CA ASN A 14 0.64 11.24 -2.78
C ASN A 14 0.95 12.73 -2.97
N GLY A 15 1.99 13.06 -3.73
CA GLY A 15 2.45 14.44 -3.93
C GLY A 15 1.46 15.34 -4.68
N GLU A 16 0.57 14.77 -5.49
CA GLU A 16 -0.43 15.53 -6.26
C GLU A 16 -1.69 15.81 -5.44
N THR A 17 -2.15 14.83 -4.67
CA THR A 17 -3.43 14.89 -3.94
C THR A 17 -3.27 15.19 -2.44
N GLY A 18 -2.05 15.15 -1.91
CA GLY A 18 -1.72 15.33 -0.50
C GLY A 18 -2.06 14.15 0.40
N THR A 19 -2.85 13.17 -0.07
CA THR A 19 -3.18 11.94 0.66
C THR A 19 -3.45 10.79 -0.31
N ARG A 20 -3.25 9.56 0.16
CA ARG A 20 -3.54 8.35 -0.62
C ARG A 20 -5.05 8.10 -0.70
N SER A 21 -5.58 7.91 -1.91
CA SER A 21 -7.02 7.78 -2.18
C SER A 21 -7.72 6.58 -1.51
N PHE A 22 -6.96 5.54 -1.16
CA PHE A 22 -7.48 4.38 -0.44
C PHE A 22 -7.66 4.64 1.06
N VAL A 23 -6.96 5.62 1.64
CA VAL A 23 -6.98 5.90 3.08
C VAL A 23 -8.39 6.25 3.52
N LYS A 24 -8.83 5.61 4.61
CA LYS A 24 -10.19 5.75 5.12
C LYS A 24 -10.20 6.24 6.56
N ASN A 25 -10.79 7.41 6.76
CA ASN A 25 -11.06 7.96 8.09
C ASN A 25 -12.11 7.14 8.85
N GLY A 26 -12.04 7.16 10.18
CA GLY A 26 -13.00 6.49 11.06
C GLY A 26 -12.74 4.98 11.25
N ILE A 27 -11.61 4.48 10.75
CA ILE A 27 -11.13 3.13 11.08
C ILE A 27 -10.34 3.22 12.39
N TYR A 28 -10.70 2.40 13.37
CA TYR A 28 -9.88 2.25 14.57
C TYR A 28 -8.59 1.51 14.22
N MET A 29 -7.46 2.16 14.47
CA MET A 29 -6.15 1.53 14.37
C MET A 29 -5.62 1.27 15.77
N ALA A 30 -5.39 0.01 16.11
CA ALA A 30 -4.78 -0.32 17.38
C ALA A 30 -3.34 0.22 17.40
N ASP A 31 -3.01 1.01 18.42
CA ASP A 31 -1.61 1.29 18.72
C ASP A 31 -0.99 0.02 19.30
N ILE A 32 0.03 -0.49 18.61
CA ILE A 32 0.74 -1.72 18.97
C ILE A 32 2.12 -1.43 19.56
N GLY A 33 2.35 -0.18 19.98
CA GLY A 33 3.60 0.30 20.54
C GLY A 33 4.69 0.53 19.48
N PRO A 34 5.89 0.98 19.87
CA PRO A 34 6.94 1.41 18.95
C PRO A 34 7.71 0.25 18.30
N SER A 35 7.22 -0.99 18.41
CA SER A 35 7.96 -2.17 17.96
C SER A 35 7.95 -2.27 16.44
N PHE A 36 9.12 -2.14 15.82
CA PHE A 36 9.31 -2.39 14.38
C PHE A 36 8.76 -3.77 13.99
N ALA A 37 9.08 -4.81 14.77
CA ALA A 37 8.62 -6.17 14.50
C ALA A 37 7.09 -6.31 14.55
N ALA A 38 6.41 -5.60 15.46
CA ALA A 38 4.95 -5.64 15.55
C ALA A 38 4.29 -4.97 14.33
N HIS A 39 4.81 -3.80 13.91
CA HIS A 39 4.35 -3.12 12.71
C HIS A 39 4.64 -3.93 11.44
N ALA A 40 5.86 -4.45 11.29
CA ALA A 40 6.24 -5.32 10.18
C ALA A 40 5.34 -6.57 10.09
N TYR A 41 5.03 -7.19 11.23
CA TYR A 41 4.08 -8.32 11.29
C TYR A 41 2.68 -7.93 10.79
N ARG A 42 2.15 -6.75 11.18
CA ARG A 42 0.82 -6.30 10.75
C ARG A 42 0.78 -5.90 9.27
N VAL A 43 1.85 -5.30 8.75
CA VAL A 43 2.05 -5.07 7.31
C VAL A 43 2.04 -6.40 6.56
N ARG A 44 2.86 -7.36 7.00
CA ARG A 44 2.98 -8.68 6.37
C ARG A 44 1.64 -9.43 6.38
N SER A 45 0.94 -9.41 7.52
CA SER A 45 -0.37 -10.06 7.65
C SER A 45 -1.41 -9.42 6.72
N SER A 46 -1.42 -8.08 6.63
CA SER A 46 -2.30 -7.37 5.72
C SER A 46 -1.94 -7.59 4.24
N ALA A 47 -0.66 -7.73 3.92
CA ALA A 47 -0.20 -8.06 2.58
C ALA A 47 -0.62 -9.47 2.16
N PHE A 48 -0.49 -10.45 3.06
CA PHE A 48 -1.00 -11.82 2.85
C PHE A 48 -2.50 -11.83 2.55
N ASP A 49 -3.28 -11.08 3.34
CA ASP A 49 -4.73 -10.94 3.13
C ASP A 49 -5.07 -10.34 1.74
N LEU A 50 -4.27 -9.39 1.26
CA LEU A 50 -4.45 -8.81 -0.07
C LEU A 50 -4.00 -9.74 -1.20
N LEU A 51 -2.99 -10.60 -0.96
CA LEU A 51 -2.63 -11.67 -1.90
C LEU A 51 -3.77 -12.68 -2.06
N ALA A 52 -4.54 -12.95 -1.01
CA ALA A 52 -5.70 -13.84 -1.08
C ALA A 52 -6.89 -13.28 -1.89
N LEU A 53 -6.83 -12.02 -2.38
CA LEU A 53 -7.88 -11.46 -3.24
C LEU A 53 -7.91 -12.04 -4.65
N GLU A 54 -6.87 -12.75 -5.10
CA GLU A 54 -6.76 -13.26 -6.48
C GLU A 54 -8.00 -14.05 -6.92
N ASP A 55 -8.51 -14.91 -6.04
CA ASP A 55 -9.68 -15.76 -6.30
C ASP A 55 -11.01 -14.98 -6.28
N LEU A 56 -10.99 -13.73 -5.82
CA LEU A 56 -12.15 -12.84 -5.70
C LEU A 56 -12.13 -11.70 -6.72
N LEU A 57 -11.16 -11.67 -7.64
CA LEU A 57 -11.08 -10.64 -8.67
C LEU A 57 -12.22 -10.79 -9.69
N GLY A 58 -12.79 -9.66 -10.06
CA GLY A 58 -13.84 -9.56 -11.07
C GLY A 58 -14.90 -8.53 -10.69
N LYS A 59 -15.56 -7.99 -11.71
CA LYS A 59 -16.56 -6.92 -11.62
C LYS A 59 -17.72 -7.22 -10.66
N GLU A 60 -18.07 -8.50 -10.50
CA GLU A 60 -19.16 -8.95 -9.63
C GLU A 60 -18.81 -8.76 -8.14
N ALA A 61 -17.54 -8.93 -7.79
CA ALA A 61 -17.02 -8.77 -6.44
C ALA A 61 -16.38 -7.39 -6.20
N SER A 62 -16.34 -6.50 -7.21
CA SER A 62 -15.65 -5.20 -7.13
C SER A 62 -15.98 -4.38 -5.90
N ASN A 63 -17.24 -4.34 -5.47
CA ASN A 63 -17.64 -3.61 -4.28
C ASN A 63 -16.99 -4.16 -3.00
N TYR A 64 -16.88 -5.48 -2.90
CA TYR A 64 -16.20 -6.15 -1.79
C TYR A 64 -14.70 -5.92 -1.87
N VAL A 65 -14.10 -6.17 -3.04
CA VAL A 65 -12.66 -5.99 -3.29
C VAL A 65 -12.24 -4.56 -2.96
N ASN A 66 -12.99 -3.55 -3.38
CA ASN A 66 -12.69 -2.15 -3.09
C ASN A 66 -12.72 -1.85 -1.58
N LYS A 67 -13.77 -2.28 -0.88
CA LYS A 67 -13.88 -2.08 0.58
C LYS A 67 -12.75 -2.78 1.34
N TYR A 68 -12.45 -4.02 0.95
CA TYR A 68 -11.41 -4.82 1.59
C TYR A 68 -10.01 -4.25 1.30
N LEU A 69 -9.72 -3.89 0.05
CA LEU A 69 -8.50 -3.22 -0.36
C LEU A 69 -8.28 -1.95 0.47
N ARG A 70 -9.28 -1.06 0.53
CA ARG A 70 -9.17 0.18 1.30
C ARG A 70 -8.93 -0.05 2.78
N LEU A 71 -9.60 -1.04 3.37
CA LEU A 71 -9.38 -1.42 4.76
C LEU A 71 -7.92 -1.84 4.98
N LYS A 72 -7.43 -2.84 4.24
CA LYS A 72 -6.07 -3.36 4.41
C LYS A 72 -5.00 -2.36 4.03
N ALA A 73 -5.20 -1.60 2.96
CA ALA A 73 -4.29 -0.54 2.53
C ALA A 73 -4.18 0.58 3.59
N THR A 74 -5.26 0.91 4.31
CA THR A 74 -5.21 1.88 5.42
C THR A 74 -4.36 1.36 6.59
N PHE A 75 -4.43 0.06 6.91
CA PHE A 75 -3.56 -0.56 7.91
C PHE A 75 -2.09 -0.53 7.48
N ILE A 76 -1.82 -0.97 6.25
CA ILE A 76 -0.47 -0.97 5.68
C ILE A 76 0.10 0.46 5.67
N TYR A 77 -0.67 1.46 5.25
CA TYR A 77 -0.26 2.87 5.26
C TYR A 77 0.14 3.34 6.66
N TYR A 78 -0.71 3.10 7.65
CA TYR A 78 -0.41 3.49 9.03
C TYR A 78 0.86 2.81 9.54
N ASP A 79 1.04 1.52 9.29
CA ASP A 79 2.22 0.81 9.78
C ASP A 79 3.50 1.21 9.02
N PHE A 80 3.44 1.44 7.71
CA PHE A 80 4.59 1.96 6.97
C PHE A 80 5.01 3.35 7.46
N ASP A 81 4.06 4.24 7.78
CA ASP A 81 4.37 5.54 8.41
C ASP A 81 5.21 5.38 9.69
N LYS A 82 4.80 4.45 10.56
CA LYS A 82 5.53 4.12 11.80
C LYS A 82 6.90 3.51 11.54
N LEU A 83 6.98 2.55 10.61
CA LEU A 83 8.25 1.90 10.25
C LEU A 83 9.23 2.93 9.67
N ILE A 84 8.79 3.76 8.73
CA ILE A 84 9.60 4.79 8.08
C ILE A 84 10.05 5.85 9.09
N THR A 85 9.16 6.29 9.98
CA THR A 85 9.49 7.25 11.05
C THR A 85 10.54 6.70 12.02
N ALA A 86 10.49 5.40 12.32
CA ALA A 86 11.42 4.74 13.23
C ALA A 86 12.73 4.27 12.57
N THR A 87 12.83 4.31 11.23
CA THR A 87 13.99 3.83 10.49
C THR A 87 15.08 4.90 10.43
N ASP A 88 16.34 4.48 10.54
CA ASP A 88 17.50 5.36 10.39
C ASP A 88 17.49 6.09 9.03
N PRO A 89 17.95 7.35 8.96
CA PRO A 89 17.92 8.14 7.72
C PRO A 89 18.55 7.44 6.52
N ASP A 90 19.65 6.70 6.72
CA ASP A 90 20.36 6.01 5.64
C ASP A 90 19.61 4.77 5.12
N ALA A 91 18.77 4.15 5.96
CA ALA A 91 17.97 2.98 5.62
C ALA A 91 16.54 3.33 5.16
N LYS A 92 16.14 4.60 5.31
CA LYS A 92 14.81 5.10 4.95
C LYS A 92 14.49 5.02 3.45
N PRO A 93 15.38 5.43 2.52
CA PRO A 93 15.01 5.58 1.10
C PRO A 93 14.48 4.29 0.46
N PRO A 94 15.10 3.09 0.65
CA PRO A 94 14.57 1.86 0.08
C PRO A 94 13.20 1.46 0.65
N LEU A 95 12.93 1.73 1.93
CA LEU A 95 11.65 1.42 2.55
C LEU A 95 10.54 2.36 2.04
N LEU A 96 10.89 3.63 1.83
CA LEU A 96 10.01 4.65 1.31
C LEU A 96 9.67 4.44 -0.17
N ASP A 97 10.65 4.03 -1.00
CA ASP A 97 10.40 3.61 -2.39
C ASP A 97 9.41 2.43 -2.44
N LEU A 98 9.64 1.39 -1.63
CA LEU A 98 8.75 0.23 -1.56
C LEU A 98 7.33 0.64 -1.18
N ALA A 99 7.17 1.48 -0.16
CA ALA A 99 5.87 1.98 0.28
C ALA A 99 5.17 2.76 -0.84
N ASN A 100 5.88 3.68 -1.49
CA ASN A 100 5.31 4.52 -2.55
C ASN A 100 4.91 3.72 -3.78
N ARG A 101 5.72 2.74 -4.20
CA ARG A 101 5.37 1.81 -5.29
C ARG A 101 4.13 0.99 -4.95
N LEU A 102 4.04 0.46 -3.73
CA LEU A 102 2.89 -0.31 -3.26
C LEU A 102 1.62 0.56 -3.24
N PHE A 103 1.71 1.77 -2.69
CA PHE A 103 0.56 2.65 -2.59
C PHE A 103 0.08 3.11 -3.96
N HIS A 104 1.00 3.45 -4.87
CA HIS A 104 0.63 3.75 -6.25
C HIS A 104 -0.09 2.58 -6.93
N SER A 105 0.36 1.34 -6.71
CA SER A 105 -0.28 0.16 -7.27
C SER A 105 -1.68 -0.06 -6.68
N PHE A 106 -1.88 0.21 -5.38
CA PHE A 106 -3.20 0.16 -4.75
C PHE A 106 -4.16 1.22 -5.29
N GLU A 107 -3.68 2.44 -5.57
CA GLU A 107 -4.51 3.50 -6.16
C GLU A 107 -4.99 3.10 -7.56
N LYS A 108 -4.10 2.51 -8.38
CA LYS A 108 -4.46 1.95 -9.69
C LYS A 108 -5.46 0.80 -9.58
N LEU A 109 -5.22 -0.16 -8.69
CA LEU A 109 -6.13 -1.29 -8.47
C LEU A 109 -7.49 -0.80 -7.96
N GLN A 110 -7.53 0.16 -7.03
CA GLN A 110 -8.77 0.76 -6.55
C GLN A 110 -9.54 1.44 -7.68
N ALA A 111 -8.85 2.17 -8.57
CA ALA A 111 -9.47 2.80 -9.74
C ALA A 111 -10.09 1.75 -10.67
N ALA A 112 -9.34 0.71 -11.05
CA ALA A 112 -9.83 -0.38 -11.91
C ALA A 112 -11.03 -1.13 -11.30
N VAL A 113 -10.97 -1.43 -10.00
CA VAL A 113 -12.07 -2.08 -9.29
C VAL A 113 -13.31 -1.17 -9.24
N THR A 114 -13.11 0.16 -9.17
CA THR A 114 -14.21 1.15 -9.18
C THR A 114 -14.88 1.25 -10.56
N THR A 115 -14.11 1.21 -11.64
CA THR A 115 -14.63 1.21 -13.02
C THR A 115 -15.21 -0.15 -13.42
N LYS A 116 -14.88 -1.21 -12.68
CA LYS A 116 -15.34 -2.59 -12.89
C LYS A 116 -14.91 -3.17 -14.24
N ASP A 117 -13.70 -2.79 -14.68
CA ASP A 117 -13.07 -3.36 -15.87
C ASP A 117 -12.24 -4.59 -15.48
N ASP A 118 -12.67 -5.79 -15.89
CA ASP A 118 -12.03 -7.04 -15.51
C ASP A 118 -10.58 -7.15 -16.02
N ALA A 119 -10.28 -6.59 -17.20
CA ALA A 119 -8.94 -6.64 -17.77
C ALA A 119 -7.99 -5.72 -16.98
N ASP A 120 -8.43 -4.50 -16.68
CA ASP A 120 -7.66 -3.56 -15.87
C ASP A 120 -7.48 -4.05 -14.44
N ILE A 121 -8.52 -4.66 -13.83
CA ILE A 121 -8.43 -5.26 -12.49
C ILE A 121 -7.34 -6.33 -12.47
N GLY A 122 -7.36 -7.25 -13.43
CA GLY A 122 -6.36 -8.32 -13.53
C GLY A 122 -4.95 -7.78 -13.69
N SER A 123 -4.74 -6.81 -14.59
CA SER A 123 -3.43 -6.19 -14.81
C SER A 123 -2.93 -5.43 -13.58
N CYS A 124 -3.76 -4.58 -12.97
CA CYS A 124 -3.38 -3.80 -11.79
C CYS A 124 -3.11 -4.68 -10.57
N TYR A 125 -3.84 -5.80 -10.45
CA TYR A 125 -3.60 -6.76 -9.39
C TYR A 125 -2.28 -7.52 -9.61
N ALA A 126 -1.97 -7.94 -10.85
CA ALA A 126 -0.71 -8.61 -11.15
C ALA A 126 0.51 -7.75 -10.78
N ASP A 127 0.46 -6.45 -11.11
CA ASP A 127 1.49 -5.48 -10.71
C ASP A 127 1.58 -5.36 -9.18
N SER A 128 0.43 -5.23 -8.51
CA SER A 128 0.36 -5.12 -7.04
C SER A 128 0.88 -6.38 -6.35
N LYS A 129 0.61 -7.57 -6.91
CA LYS A 129 1.01 -8.88 -6.36
C LYS A 129 2.52 -9.02 -6.27
N LEU A 130 3.27 -8.58 -7.29
CA LEU A 130 4.73 -8.61 -7.26
C LEU A 130 5.29 -7.74 -6.12
N ILE A 131 4.73 -6.56 -5.92
CA ILE A 131 5.16 -5.64 -4.86
C ILE A 131 4.74 -6.19 -3.48
N LEU A 132 3.55 -6.76 -3.35
CA LEU A 132 3.09 -7.44 -2.13
C LEU A 132 4.02 -8.60 -1.75
N GLN A 133 4.52 -9.38 -2.71
CA GLN A 133 5.50 -10.44 -2.46
C GLN A 133 6.86 -9.88 -2.00
N GLU A 134 7.29 -8.74 -2.57
CA GLU A 134 8.47 -8.01 -2.08
C GLU A 134 8.27 -7.53 -0.63
N VAL A 135 7.10 -6.97 -0.30
CA VAL A 135 6.73 -6.58 1.08
C VAL A 135 6.76 -7.79 2.02
N MET A 136 6.19 -8.92 1.62
CA MET A 136 6.22 -10.16 2.42
C MET A 136 7.64 -10.59 2.76
N THR A 137 8.57 -10.43 1.82
CA THR A 137 9.99 -10.78 1.99
C THR A 137 10.72 -9.78 2.88
N ARG A 138 10.45 -8.47 2.71
CA ARG A 138 11.10 -7.39 3.46
C ARG A 138 10.65 -7.30 4.92
N MET A 139 9.42 -7.74 5.21
CA MET A 139 8.81 -7.71 6.54
C MET A 139 8.91 -9.07 7.28
N ALA A 140 9.75 -9.99 6.77
CA ALA A 140 9.88 -11.35 7.28
C ALA A 140 10.66 -11.46 8.59
#